data_AF-A0A254U233-F1
#
_entry.id   AF-A0A254U233-F1
#
_cell.length_a   1.000
_cell.length_b   1.000
_cell.length_c   1.000
_cell.angle_alpha   90.00
_cell.angle_beta   90.00
_cell.angle_gamma   90.00
#
_symmetry.space_group_name_H-M   'P 1'
#
loop_
_entity.id
_entity.type
_entity.pdbx_description
1 polymer ?
#
loop_
_entity_poly.entity_id
_entity_poly.type
_entity_poly.pdbx_seq_one_letter_code
_entity_poly.pdbx_strand_id
1 'polypeptide(L)'
;MATESLKIALIYELREAYKALGYSNADCDRFEVGEAAEHIAAALKNLGHEVVLVPDIHSLVKRLAHGEGSTWDLAFNTTEGLHGLAREGQVPALLEAYQIPFTFSDAATMALCLDKGRTKMVLEHFNVPTAPFAVIHFDHTAEKTQVSLDEILSMIRMSRHSETLLSQYPLFVKPLAEGSSKGIGATNKIKSIESLCGVVNSLRDSSPSSLGVLVEKYLPGR
;
A
#
# COMPACT_ATOMS: atom_id res chain seq x y z
N MET A 1 -31.35 2.58 23.41
CA MET A 1 -31.80 2.65 22.01
C MET A 1 -31.34 1.37 21.37
N ALA A 2 -32.25 0.55 20.81
CA ALA A 2 -31.82 -0.63 20.06
C ALA A 2 -31.06 -0.13 18.83
N THR A 3 -29.84 -0.62 18.62
CA THR A 3 -29.09 -0.36 17.39
C THR A 3 -29.84 -0.98 16.23
N GLU A 4 -30.10 -0.18 15.20
CA GLU A 4 -30.72 -0.67 13.96
C GLU A 4 -29.81 -1.75 13.34
N SER A 5 -30.40 -2.87 12.95
CA SER A 5 -29.65 -3.94 12.28
C SER A 5 -29.29 -3.47 10.88
N LEU A 6 -28.02 -3.65 10.50
CA LEU A 6 -27.49 -3.24 9.20
C LEU A 6 -27.08 -4.50 8.44
N LYS A 7 -27.22 -4.47 7.11
CA LYS A 7 -26.63 -5.46 6.21
C LYS A 7 -25.27 -4.97 5.73
N ILE A 8 -24.22 -5.55 6.28
CA ILE A 8 -22.83 -5.14 6.08
C ILE A 8 -22.13 -6.12 5.14
N ALA A 9 -21.63 -5.64 4.01
CA ALA A 9 -20.73 -6.41 3.16
C ALA A 9 -19.30 -6.33 3.71
N LEU A 10 -18.77 -7.44 4.22
CA LEU A 10 -17.37 -7.54 4.63
C LEU A 10 -16.55 -8.01 3.42
N ILE A 11 -15.73 -7.11 2.90
CA ILE A 11 -14.88 -7.33 1.72
C ILE A 11 -13.45 -7.52 2.20
N TYR A 12 -12.88 -8.67 1.87
CA TYR A 12 -11.58 -9.12 2.35
C TYR A 12 -10.88 -9.97 1.28
N GLU A 13 -9.65 -10.37 1.54
CA GLU A 13 -8.85 -11.17 0.62
C GLU A 13 -8.60 -12.56 1.20
N LEU A 14 -9.45 -13.51 0.83
CA LEU A 14 -9.32 -14.91 1.24
C LEU A 14 -8.26 -15.60 0.36
N ARG A 15 -7.18 -16.07 0.96
CA ARG A 15 -6.10 -16.78 0.24
C ARG A 15 -6.62 -17.90 -0.65
N GLU A 16 -7.56 -18.71 -0.16
CA GLU A 16 -8.10 -19.83 -0.92
C GLU A 16 -8.96 -19.40 -2.12
N ALA A 17 -9.62 -18.23 -2.06
CA ALA A 17 -10.32 -17.67 -3.20
C ALA A 17 -9.32 -17.25 -4.30
N TYR A 18 -8.21 -16.62 -3.93
CA TYR A 18 -7.15 -16.25 -4.87
C TYR A 18 -6.41 -17.48 -5.43
N LYS A 19 -6.11 -18.51 -4.63
CA LYS A 19 -5.54 -19.76 -5.15
C LYS A 19 -6.46 -20.43 -6.16
N ALA A 20 -7.77 -20.43 -5.94
CA ALA A 20 -8.74 -20.96 -6.90
C ALA A 20 -8.77 -20.17 -8.24
N LEU A 21 -8.33 -18.91 -8.23
CA LEU A 21 -8.14 -18.07 -9.42
C LEU A 21 -6.76 -18.26 -10.08
N GLY A 22 -5.89 -19.11 -9.54
CA GLY A 22 -4.57 -19.43 -10.10
C GLY A 22 -3.42 -18.57 -9.59
N TYR A 23 -3.62 -17.76 -8.56
CA TYR A 23 -2.54 -16.98 -7.95
C TYR A 23 -1.55 -17.89 -7.21
N SER A 24 -0.28 -17.47 -7.20
CA SER A 24 0.77 -18.25 -6.54
C SER A 24 0.66 -18.15 -5.01
N ASN A 25 1.29 -19.08 -4.28
CA ASN A 25 1.39 -18.97 -2.82
C ASN A 25 2.08 -17.66 -2.40
N ALA A 26 3.12 -17.24 -3.13
CA ALA A 26 3.84 -16.00 -2.85
C ALA A 26 2.94 -14.75 -2.98
N ASP A 27 2.00 -14.76 -3.93
CA ASP A 27 1.00 -13.68 -4.05
C ASP A 27 0.04 -13.70 -2.86
N CYS A 28 -0.43 -14.89 -2.47
CA CYS A 28 -1.41 -15.07 -1.41
C CYS A 28 -0.87 -14.78 0.00
N ASP A 29 0.42 -15.00 0.22
CA ASP A 29 1.11 -14.70 1.49
C ASP A 29 1.07 -13.20 1.83
N ARG A 30 0.76 -12.32 0.86
CA ARG A 30 0.60 -10.90 1.10
C ARG A 30 -0.68 -10.55 1.85
N PHE A 31 -1.71 -11.40 1.80
CA PHE A 31 -3.01 -11.18 2.43
C PHE A 31 -2.96 -11.52 3.93
N GLU A 32 -2.33 -10.65 4.71
CA GLU A 32 -2.23 -10.78 6.18
C GLU A 32 -3.58 -10.46 6.86
N VAL A 33 -4.35 -9.53 6.28
CA VAL A 33 -5.61 -9.05 6.85
C VAL A 33 -6.79 -10.01 6.60
N GLY A 34 -6.69 -10.88 5.59
CA GLY A 34 -7.72 -11.88 5.29
C GLY A 34 -8.04 -12.82 6.46
N GLU A 35 -7.06 -13.09 7.32
CA GLU A 35 -7.22 -13.92 8.53
C GLU A 35 -8.03 -13.22 9.63
N ALA A 36 -8.13 -11.88 9.60
CA ALA A 36 -8.94 -11.12 10.55
C ALA A 36 -10.44 -11.09 10.19
N ALA A 37 -10.81 -11.47 8.96
CA ALA A 37 -12.18 -11.34 8.46
C ALA A 37 -13.21 -12.12 9.29
N GLU A 38 -12.86 -13.33 9.75
CA GLU A 38 -13.75 -14.14 10.59
C GLU A 38 -14.03 -13.49 11.94
N HIS A 39 -12.99 -12.90 12.56
CA HIS A 39 -13.11 -12.17 13.82
C HIS A 39 -13.94 -10.89 13.66
N ILE A 40 -13.74 -10.15 12.57
CA ILE A 40 -14.54 -8.96 12.24
C ILE A 40 -16.00 -9.35 12.02
N ALA A 41 -16.26 -10.39 11.22
CA ALA A 41 -17.61 -10.87 10.96
C ALA A 41 -18.31 -11.33 12.25
N ALA A 42 -17.62 -12.04 13.13
CA ALA A 42 -18.17 -12.45 14.43
C ALA A 42 -18.49 -11.24 15.31
N ALA A 43 -17.60 -10.24 15.37
CA ALA A 43 -17.84 -9.02 16.13
C ALA A 43 -19.07 -8.25 15.61
N LEU A 44 -19.19 -8.06 14.29
CA LEU A 44 -20.33 -7.38 13.67
C LEU A 44 -21.66 -8.14 13.91
N LYS A 45 -21.65 -9.47 13.82
CA LYS A 45 -22.82 -10.30 14.13
C LYS A 45 -23.22 -10.21 15.61
N ASN A 46 -22.25 -10.19 16.53
CA ASN A 46 -22.51 -10.03 17.97
C ASN A 46 -23.12 -8.66 18.31
N LEU A 47 -22.90 -7.64 17.48
CA LEU A 47 -23.55 -6.33 17.57
C LEU A 47 -24.96 -6.29 16.96
N GLY A 48 -25.45 -7.40 16.39
CA GLY A 48 -26.80 -7.53 15.85
C GLY A 48 -26.94 -7.21 14.36
N HIS A 49 -25.82 -7.11 13.62
CA HIS A 49 -25.83 -6.84 12.18
C HIS A 49 -25.82 -8.13 11.34
N GLU A 50 -26.41 -8.07 10.15
CA GLU A 50 -26.23 -9.09 9.10
C GLU A 50 -24.87 -8.85 8.41
N VAL A 51 -24.11 -9.92 8.16
CA VAL A 51 -22.80 -9.83 7.51
C VAL A 51 -22.78 -10.69 6.25
N VAL A 52 -22.54 -10.07 5.11
CA VAL A 52 -22.31 -10.72 3.82
C VAL A 52 -20.80 -10.81 3.59
N LEU A 53 -20.27 -12.02 3.49
CA LEU A 53 -18.85 -12.24 3.20
C LEU A 53 -18.57 -12.13 1.70
N VAL A 54 -17.61 -11.29 1.35
CA VAL A 54 -17.14 -11.05 -0.03
C VAL A 54 -15.62 -11.32 -0.08
N PRO A 55 -15.21 -12.53 -0.50
CA PRO A 55 -13.85 -13.04 -0.24
C PRO A 55 -12.75 -12.52 -1.18
N ASP A 56 -13.12 -11.80 -2.23
CA ASP A 56 -12.19 -11.26 -3.22
C ASP A 56 -12.88 -10.20 -4.10
N ILE A 57 -12.08 -9.44 -4.85
CA ILE A 57 -12.57 -8.38 -5.74
C ILE A 57 -13.40 -8.91 -6.92
N HIS A 58 -13.15 -10.13 -7.42
CA HIS A 58 -13.94 -10.71 -8.51
C HIS A 58 -15.34 -11.10 -8.04
N SER A 59 -15.46 -11.65 -6.83
CA SER A 59 -16.72 -11.90 -6.14
C SER A 59 -17.47 -10.59 -5.91
N LEU A 60 -16.78 -9.53 -5.48
CA LEU A 60 -17.38 -8.19 -5.36
C LEU A 60 -17.97 -7.72 -6.69
N VAL A 61 -17.17 -7.72 -7.77
CA VAL A 61 -17.62 -7.27 -9.10
C VAL A 61 -18.85 -8.06 -9.58
N LYS A 62 -18.88 -9.39 -9.40
CA LYS A 62 -20.04 -10.21 -9.76
C LYS A 62 -21.30 -9.78 -8.99
N ARG A 63 -21.18 -9.59 -7.67
CA ARG A 63 -22.32 -9.17 -6.82
C ARG A 63 -22.81 -7.76 -7.18
N LEU A 64 -21.89 -6.82 -7.43
CA LEU A 64 -22.22 -5.48 -7.92
C LEU A 64 -22.92 -5.51 -9.28
N ALA A 65 -22.44 -6.32 -10.23
CA ALA A 65 -23.06 -6.50 -11.53
C ALA A 65 -24.48 -7.10 -11.45
N HIS A 66 -24.75 -7.92 -10.44
CA HIS A 66 -26.09 -8.44 -10.14
C HIS A 66 -26.97 -7.49 -9.32
N GLY A 67 -26.49 -6.28 -9.00
CA GLY A 67 -27.23 -5.26 -8.26
C GLY A 67 -27.30 -5.51 -6.75
N GLU A 68 -26.59 -6.52 -6.21
CA GLU A 68 -26.64 -6.86 -4.79
C GLU A 68 -26.13 -5.72 -3.89
N GLY A 69 -25.21 -4.90 -4.41
CA GLY A 69 -24.66 -3.74 -3.70
C GLY A 69 -25.73 -2.74 -3.23
N SER A 70 -26.85 -2.63 -3.95
CA SER A 70 -27.99 -1.77 -3.57
C SER A 70 -28.73 -2.26 -2.32
N THR A 71 -28.45 -3.49 -1.87
CA THR A 71 -29.04 -4.07 -0.66
C THR A 71 -28.15 -3.90 0.57
N TRP A 72 -26.93 -3.38 0.43
CA TRP A 72 -25.99 -3.22 1.54
C TRP A 72 -26.14 -1.82 2.13
N ASP A 73 -26.23 -1.74 3.45
CA ASP A 73 -26.25 -0.46 4.16
C ASP A 73 -24.82 0.11 4.31
N LEU A 74 -23.82 -0.78 4.36
CA LEU A 74 -22.41 -0.45 4.53
C LEU A 74 -21.51 -1.55 3.95
N ALA A 75 -20.38 -1.16 3.37
CA ALA A 75 -19.27 -2.05 3.09
C ALA A 75 -18.13 -1.86 4.10
N PHE A 76 -17.76 -2.94 4.80
CA PHE A 76 -16.57 -3.00 5.63
C PHE A 76 -15.40 -3.52 4.77
N ASN A 77 -14.46 -2.64 4.41
CA ASN A 77 -13.40 -2.98 3.48
C ASN A 77 -12.07 -3.22 4.21
N THR A 78 -11.45 -4.37 3.97
CA THR A 78 -10.12 -4.70 4.55
C THR A 78 -9.12 -5.17 3.49
N THR A 79 -9.35 -4.86 2.21
CA THR A 79 -8.50 -5.32 1.11
C THR A 79 -7.27 -4.45 0.92
N GLU A 80 -6.13 -5.07 0.59
CA GLU A 80 -4.88 -4.38 0.24
C GLU A 80 -4.62 -4.35 -1.28
N GLY A 81 -5.25 -5.26 -2.03
CA GLY A 81 -5.01 -5.46 -3.45
C GLY A 81 -3.64 -6.06 -3.74
N LEU A 82 -3.46 -6.54 -4.97
CA LEU A 82 -2.24 -7.25 -5.36
C LEU A 82 -1.39 -6.50 -6.39
N HIS A 83 -2.04 -5.82 -7.34
CA HIS A 83 -1.38 -5.26 -8.52
C HIS A 83 -1.69 -3.79 -8.74
N GLY A 84 -0.69 -3.06 -9.26
CA GLY A 84 -0.81 -1.66 -9.62
C GLY A 84 -0.48 -0.70 -8.47
N LEU A 85 -0.25 0.56 -8.86
CA LEU A 85 0.16 1.63 -7.94
C LEU A 85 -0.94 2.09 -6.98
N ALA A 86 -2.20 1.85 -7.34
CA ALA A 86 -3.37 2.21 -6.57
C ALA A 86 -4.12 0.97 -6.07
N ARG A 87 -3.41 -0.15 -5.83
CA ARG A 87 -4.01 -1.45 -5.51
C ARG A 87 -4.96 -1.40 -4.30
N GLU A 88 -4.60 -0.65 -3.27
CA GLU A 88 -5.41 -0.46 -2.07
C GLU A 88 -6.68 0.38 -2.33
N GLY A 89 -6.66 1.20 -3.40
CA GLY A 89 -7.80 2.02 -3.84
C GLY A 89 -8.76 1.30 -4.79
N GLN A 90 -8.49 0.06 -5.22
CA GLN A 90 -9.32 -0.64 -6.21
C GLN A 90 -10.74 -0.96 -5.71
N VAL A 91 -10.85 -1.51 -4.50
CA VAL A 91 -12.16 -1.79 -3.88
C VAL A 91 -12.90 -0.49 -3.52
N PRO A 92 -12.27 0.50 -2.84
CA PRO A 92 -12.89 1.81 -2.64
C PRO A 92 -13.45 2.43 -3.93
N ALA A 93 -12.71 2.37 -5.04
CA ALA A 93 -13.18 2.92 -6.32
C ALA A 93 -14.44 2.22 -6.84
N LEU A 94 -14.55 0.90 -6.67
CA LEU A 94 -15.76 0.16 -7.02
C LEU A 94 -16.94 0.56 -6.13
N LEU A 95 -16.72 0.74 -4.83
CA LEU A 95 -17.77 1.13 -3.89
C LEU A 95 -18.25 2.57 -4.15
N GLU A 96 -17.34 3.49 -4.45
CA GLU A 96 -17.65 4.86 -4.88
C GLU A 96 -18.48 4.89 -6.16
N ALA A 97 -18.07 4.11 -7.18
CA ALA A 97 -18.77 4.06 -8.46
C ALA A 97 -20.22 3.56 -8.32
N TYR A 98 -20.48 2.68 -7.36
CA TYR A 98 -21.81 2.15 -7.05
C TYR A 98 -22.51 2.90 -5.91
N GLN A 99 -21.92 3.98 -5.39
CA GLN A 99 -22.45 4.82 -4.31
C GLN A 99 -22.82 4.03 -3.04
N ILE A 100 -22.01 3.02 -2.71
CA ILE A 100 -22.19 2.20 -1.51
C ILE A 100 -21.40 2.86 -0.38
N PRO A 101 -21.99 3.20 0.78
CA PRO A 101 -21.24 3.69 1.93
C PRO A 101 -20.20 2.66 2.38
N PHE A 102 -19.00 3.10 2.73
CA PHE A 102 -17.94 2.19 3.16
C PHE A 102 -17.03 2.77 4.23
N THR A 103 -16.34 1.87 4.93
CA THR A 103 -15.38 2.19 5.99
C THR A 103 -14.06 2.71 5.44
N PHE A 104 -13.34 3.46 6.28
CA PHE A 104 -11.99 3.99 6.00
C PHE A 104 -11.96 5.06 4.89
N SER A 105 -10.88 5.12 4.12
CA SER A 105 -10.60 6.23 3.20
C SER A 105 -11.02 5.92 1.78
N ASP A 106 -11.31 6.98 1.02
CA ASP A 106 -11.62 6.92 -0.40
C ASP A 106 -10.46 6.42 -1.28
N ALA A 107 -10.77 6.09 -2.54
CA ALA A 107 -9.83 5.53 -3.50
C ALA A 107 -8.65 6.46 -3.78
N ALA A 108 -8.90 7.77 -3.86
CA ALA A 108 -7.88 8.78 -4.13
C ALA A 108 -6.87 8.88 -2.98
N THR A 109 -7.37 8.85 -1.75
CA THR A 109 -6.58 8.88 -0.51
C THR A 109 -5.77 7.60 -0.38
N MET A 110 -6.36 6.43 -0.64
CA MET A 110 -5.62 5.16 -0.61
C MET A 110 -4.50 5.13 -1.67
N ALA A 111 -4.78 5.58 -2.89
CA ALA A 111 -3.77 5.67 -3.95
C ALA A 111 -2.65 6.65 -3.61
N LEU A 112 -2.97 7.79 -2.98
CA LEU A 112 -1.98 8.77 -2.55
C LEU A 112 -1.10 8.22 -1.41
N CYS A 113 -1.72 7.68 -0.36
CA CYS A 113 -1.06 7.24 0.86
C CYS A 113 -0.16 6.02 0.67
N LEU A 114 -0.48 5.16 -0.31
CA LEU A 114 0.37 4.04 -0.66
C LEU A 114 1.74 4.50 -1.21
N ASP A 115 1.77 5.58 -2.00
CA ASP A 115 3.00 6.18 -2.50
C ASP A 115 3.61 7.12 -1.45
N LYS A 116 4.65 6.65 -0.76
CA LYS A 116 5.33 7.42 0.30
C LYS A 116 5.95 8.71 -0.22
N GLY A 117 6.41 8.75 -1.47
CA GLY A 117 7.00 9.94 -2.08
C GLY A 117 5.93 11.01 -2.30
N ARG A 118 4.83 10.64 -2.97
CA ARG A 118 3.71 11.56 -3.21
C ARG A 118 3.05 12.02 -1.92
N THR A 119 2.85 11.13 -0.96
CA THR A 119 2.35 11.48 0.37
C THR A 119 3.20 12.57 1.01
N LYS A 120 4.53 12.39 1.02
CA LYS A 120 5.45 13.37 1.62
C LYS A 120 5.40 14.71 0.88
N MET A 121 5.26 14.72 -0.44
CA MET A 121 5.08 15.97 -1.21
C MET A 121 3.81 16.73 -0.78
N VAL A 122 2.70 16.02 -0.55
CA VAL A 122 1.45 16.62 -0.05
C VAL A 122 1.61 17.13 1.38
N LEU A 123 2.23 16.34 2.28
CA LEU A 123 2.51 16.77 3.65
C LEU A 123 3.33 18.06 3.67
N GLU A 124 4.36 18.14 2.84
CA GLU A 124 5.21 19.32 2.71
C GLU A 124 4.47 20.54 2.18
N HIS A 125 3.57 20.36 1.20
CA HIS A 125 2.73 21.43 0.69
C HIS A 125 1.90 22.09 1.81
N PHE A 126 1.39 21.26 2.73
CA PHE A 126 0.62 21.72 3.89
C PHE A 126 1.47 22.02 5.14
N ASN A 127 2.80 22.07 5.01
CA ASN A 127 3.74 22.32 6.12
C ASN A 127 3.64 21.30 7.27
N VAL A 128 3.19 20.07 7.00
CA VAL A 128 3.25 18.97 7.97
C VAL A 128 4.67 18.41 7.97
N PRO A 129 5.37 18.35 9.12
CA PRO A 129 6.75 17.89 9.18
C PRO A 129 6.92 16.47 8.66
N THR A 130 7.91 16.26 7.79
CA THR A 130 8.34 14.94 7.32
C THR A 130 9.85 14.92 7.14
N ALA A 131 10.47 13.74 7.22
CA ALA A 131 11.91 13.60 7.03
C ALA A 131 12.33 14.11 5.64
N PRO A 132 13.43 14.89 5.51
CA PRO A 132 14.03 15.25 4.23
C PRO A 132 14.23 14.00 3.35
N PHE A 133 13.85 14.06 2.07
CA PHE A 133 13.76 12.87 1.22
C PHE A 133 14.03 13.11 -0.27
N ALA A 134 14.34 12.03 -0.98
CA ALA A 134 14.37 11.95 -2.43
C ALA A 134 13.68 10.66 -2.89
N VAL A 135 13.11 10.68 -4.09
CA VAL A 135 12.52 9.50 -4.72
C VAL A 135 13.45 9.04 -5.83
N ILE A 136 13.77 7.74 -5.81
CA ILE A 136 14.56 7.08 -6.85
C ILE A 136 13.60 6.21 -7.65
N HIS A 137 13.26 6.64 -8.86
CA HIS A 137 12.40 5.87 -9.74
C HIS A 137 13.20 4.81 -10.48
N PHE A 138 12.57 3.65 -10.67
CA PHE A 138 13.12 2.59 -11.49
C PHE A 138 12.57 2.70 -12.91
N ASP A 139 13.48 2.67 -13.89
CA ASP A 139 13.10 2.51 -15.28
C ASP A 139 12.84 1.03 -15.54
N HIS A 140 11.56 0.68 -15.69
CA HIS A 140 11.13 -0.68 -16.03
C HIS A 140 10.92 -0.87 -17.55
N THR A 141 11.17 0.16 -18.36
CA THR A 141 11.00 0.11 -19.83
C THR A 141 12.28 -0.32 -20.54
N ALA A 142 13.44 -0.15 -19.90
CA ALA A 142 14.71 -0.67 -20.37
C ALA A 142 14.98 -2.06 -19.77
N GLU A 143 15.75 -2.92 -20.46
CA GLU A 143 16.31 -4.18 -19.94
C GLU A 143 17.28 -3.98 -18.75
N LYS A 144 17.26 -2.82 -18.09
CA LYS A 144 18.14 -2.44 -17.00
C LYS A 144 17.82 -3.25 -15.74
N THR A 145 18.71 -4.19 -15.43
CA THR A 145 18.67 -5.01 -14.22
C THR A 145 19.30 -4.34 -12.99
N GLN A 146 19.89 -3.14 -13.14
CA GLN A 146 20.40 -2.34 -12.01
C GLN A 146 20.28 -0.83 -12.26
N VAL A 147 20.36 -0.05 -11.18
CA VAL A 147 20.52 1.42 -11.19
C VAL A 147 21.92 1.74 -10.66
N SER A 148 22.66 2.58 -11.39
CA SER A 148 24.01 3.00 -10.99
C SER A 148 24.00 4.02 -9.86
N LEU A 149 25.13 4.14 -9.14
CA LEU A 149 25.28 5.16 -8.10
C LEU A 149 25.13 6.58 -8.67
N ASP A 150 25.62 6.85 -9.87
CA ASP A 150 25.50 8.16 -10.51
C ASP A 150 24.05 8.52 -10.85
N GLU A 151 23.26 7.55 -11.33
CA GLU A 151 21.82 7.73 -11.55
C GLU A 151 21.09 8.03 -10.23
N ILE A 152 21.39 7.29 -9.17
CA ILE A 152 20.84 7.51 -7.82
C ILE A 152 21.19 8.91 -7.32
N LEU A 153 22.47 9.28 -7.38
CA LEU A 153 22.95 10.59 -6.93
C LEU A 153 22.37 11.73 -7.76
N SER A 154 22.16 11.53 -9.06
CA SER A 154 21.48 12.50 -9.92
C SER A 154 20.05 12.75 -9.43
N MET A 155 19.28 11.69 -9.17
CA MET A 155 17.92 11.82 -8.63
C MET A 155 17.89 12.45 -7.22
N ILE A 156 18.87 12.16 -6.36
CA ILE A 156 18.99 12.84 -5.05
C ILE A 156 19.24 14.34 -5.23
N ARG A 157 20.09 14.74 -6.18
CA ARG A 157 20.38 16.16 -6.47
C ARG A 157 19.17 16.93 -6.98
N MET A 158 18.20 16.26 -7.59
CA MET A 158 16.94 16.87 -8.01
C MET A 158 15.97 17.15 -6.84
N SER A 159 16.20 16.56 -5.67
CA SER A 159 15.40 16.87 -4.48
C SER A 159 15.77 18.22 -3.90
N ARG A 160 14.76 18.96 -3.40
CA ARG A 160 14.96 20.16 -2.57
C ARG A 160 15.75 19.88 -1.28
N HIS A 161 15.83 18.62 -0.89
CA HIS A 161 16.54 18.13 0.30
C HIS A 161 17.95 17.63 0.03
N SER A 162 18.45 17.80 -1.20
CA SER A 162 19.71 17.22 -1.67
C SER A 162 20.90 17.50 -0.73
N GLU A 163 21.04 18.73 -0.23
CA GLU A 163 22.10 19.10 0.71
C GLU A 163 22.08 18.23 1.97
N THR A 164 20.91 18.09 2.60
CA THR A 164 20.77 17.27 3.83
C THR A 164 21.04 15.79 3.53
N LEU A 165 20.51 15.28 2.42
CA LEU A 165 20.65 13.88 2.05
C LEU A 165 22.09 13.49 1.71
N LEU A 166 22.86 14.40 1.12
CA LEU A 166 24.25 14.14 0.71
C LEU A 166 25.26 14.40 1.83
N SER A 167 24.91 15.22 2.83
CA SER A 167 25.82 15.60 3.93
C SER A 167 25.55 14.90 5.26
N GLN A 168 24.32 14.43 5.51
CA GLN A 168 23.94 13.94 6.84
C GLN A 168 23.52 12.47 6.85
N TYR A 169 24.42 11.61 7.31
CA TYR A 169 24.14 10.20 7.58
C TYR A 169 23.73 9.97 9.06
N PRO A 170 23.04 8.86 9.38
CA PRO A 170 22.53 7.85 8.46
C PRO A 170 21.31 8.32 7.65
N LEU A 171 21.09 7.67 6.51
CA LEU A 171 19.85 7.71 5.73
C LEU A 171 19.05 6.43 5.95
N PHE A 172 17.81 6.41 5.49
CA PHE A 172 16.95 5.25 5.46
C PHE A 172 16.37 5.07 4.07
N VAL A 173 16.48 3.86 3.51
CA VAL A 173 15.95 3.54 2.17
C VAL A 173 14.82 2.55 2.31
N LYS A 174 13.69 2.77 1.64
CA LYS A 174 12.54 1.86 1.70
C LYS A 174 11.79 1.79 0.37
N PRO A 175 11.07 0.69 0.07
CA PRO A 175 10.21 0.64 -1.10
C PRO A 175 9.20 1.79 -1.10
N LEU A 176 9.02 2.39 -2.28
CA LEU A 176 8.16 3.55 -2.45
C LEU A 176 6.70 3.23 -2.11
N ALA A 177 6.20 2.06 -2.55
CA ALA A 177 4.79 1.69 -2.48
C ALA A 177 4.53 0.26 -1.94
N GLU A 178 5.01 -0.01 -0.71
CA GLU A 178 4.76 -1.27 0.03
C GLU A 178 4.26 -1.02 1.47
N GLY A 179 3.49 -1.97 2.00
CA GLY A 179 2.96 -2.00 3.37
C GLY A 179 3.66 -3.03 4.27
N SER A 180 3.18 -3.21 5.50
CA SER A 180 3.63 -4.25 6.48
C SER A 180 5.15 -4.38 6.68
N SER A 181 5.90 -3.28 6.55
CA SER A 181 7.37 -3.29 6.61
C SER A 181 8.06 -4.23 5.60
N LYS A 182 7.37 -4.61 4.52
CA LYS A 182 7.94 -5.42 3.44
C LYS A 182 9.13 -4.66 2.81
N GLY A 183 10.27 -5.35 2.68
CA GLY A 183 11.53 -4.76 2.23
C GLY A 183 12.25 -3.89 3.26
N ILE A 184 11.90 -3.96 4.55
CA ILE A 184 12.58 -3.23 5.63
C ILE A 184 13.42 -4.18 6.49
N GLY A 185 14.69 -3.85 6.68
CA GLY A 185 15.64 -4.57 7.52
C GLY A 185 16.80 -3.67 7.98
N ALA A 186 17.83 -4.27 8.60
CA ALA A 186 18.95 -3.52 9.15
C ALA A 186 19.79 -2.78 8.08
N THR A 187 19.86 -3.35 6.87
CA THR A 187 20.61 -2.78 5.73
C THR A 187 19.98 -1.52 5.16
N ASN A 188 18.67 -1.30 5.39
CA ASN A 188 17.97 -0.09 4.96
C ASN A 188 18.51 1.18 5.62
N LYS A 189 19.15 1.05 6.80
CA LYS A 189 19.84 2.16 7.46
C LYS A 189 21.23 2.36 6.84
N ILE A 190 21.31 3.28 5.89
CA ILE A 190 22.53 3.61 5.15
C ILE A 190 23.42 4.48 6.02
N LYS A 191 24.62 4.00 6.32
CA LYS A 191 25.59 4.74 7.15
C LYS A 191 26.57 5.58 6.34
N SER A 192 26.73 5.29 5.06
CA SER A 192 27.62 6.01 4.15
C SER A 192 27.21 5.78 2.69
N ILE A 193 27.75 6.56 1.75
CA ILE A 193 27.33 6.52 0.34
C ILE A 193 27.65 5.18 -0.34
N GLU A 194 28.69 4.48 0.11
CA GLU A 194 29.20 3.25 -0.48
C GLU A 194 28.16 2.12 -0.42
N SER A 195 27.32 2.09 0.62
CA SER A 195 26.28 1.06 0.75
C SER A 195 24.96 1.42 0.06
N LEU A 196 24.79 2.65 -0.42
CA LEU A 196 23.52 3.14 -0.96
C LEU A 196 23.10 2.36 -2.21
N CYS A 197 23.98 2.27 -3.20
CA CYS A 197 23.69 1.62 -4.49
C CYS A 197 23.32 0.15 -4.32
N GLY A 198 24.04 -0.58 -3.46
CA GLY A 198 23.76 -1.99 -3.18
C GLY A 198 22.38 -2.21 -2.56
N VAL A 199 22.00 -1.37 -1.60
CA VAL A 199 20.69 -1.48 -0.93
C VAL A 199 19.55 -1.09 -1.88
N VAL A 200 19.71 -0.02 -2.68
CA VAL A 200 18.70 0.37 -3.68
C VAL A 200 18.43 -0.75 -4.67
N ASN A 201 19.47 -1.40 -5.20
CA ASN A 201 19.30 -2.51 -6.13
C ASN A 201 18.74 -3.77 -5.46
N SER A 202 19.14 -4.07 -4.21
CA SER A 202 18.54 -5.17 -3.45
C SER A 202 17.03 -4.99 -3.22
N LEU A 203 16.59 -3.75 -2.94
CA LEU A 203 15.16 -3.44 -2.80
C LEU A 203 14.42 -3.52 -4.14
N ARG A 204 15.06 -3.12 -5.23
CA ARG A 204 14.51 -3.26 -6.58
C ARG A 204 14.20 -4.71 -6.92
N ASP A 205 15.12 -5.62 -6.59
CA ASP A 205 14.98 -7.04 -6.90
C ASP A 205 13.96 -7.73 -5.98
N SER A 206 13.90 -7.32 -4.70
CA SER A 206 12.99 -7.91 -3.71
C SER A 206 11.59 -7.30 -3.69
N SER A 207 11.35 -6.17 -4.37
CA SER A 207 10.06 -5.46 -4.42
C SER A 207 9.68 -5.10 -5.86
N PRO A 208 9.45 -6.07 -6.75
CA PRO A 208 9.19 -5.82 -8.17
C PRO A 208 7.91 -5.02 -8.43
N SER A 209 6.96 -5.01 -7.48
CA SER A 209 5.76 -4.17 -7.53
C SER A 209 6.03 -2.69 -7.23
N SER A 210 7.19 -2.35 -6.66
CA SER A 210 7.55 -0.97 -6.32
C SER A 210 8.32 -0.33 -7.49
N LEU A 211 7.76 0.74 -8.06
CA LEU A 211 8.39 1.48 -9.17
C LEU A 211 9.56 2.40 -8.75
N GLY A 212 10.14 2.13 -7.59
CA GLY A 212 11.19 2.96 -7.00
C GLY A 212 11.39 2.72 -5.52
N VAL A 213 12.28 3.52 -4.94
CA VAL A 213 12.53 3.60 -3.50
C VAL A 213 12.51 5.03 -3.02
N LEU A 214 12.15 5.21 -1.76
CA LEU A 214 12.31 6.45 -1.03
C LEU A 214 13.64 6.42 -0.29
N VAL A 215 14.47 7.44 -0.48
CA VAL A 215 15.67 7.71 0.34
C VAL A 215 15.33 8.88 1.26
N GLU A 216 15.41 8.72 2.57
CA GLU A 216 15.11 9.79 3.52
C GLU A 216 16.13 9.88 4.64
N LYS A 217 16.20 11.04 5.30
CA LYS A 217 17.00 11.19 6.51
C LYS A 217 16.49 10.23 7.58
N TYR A 218 17.38 9.43 8.15
CA TYR A 218 17.02 8.60 9.31
C TYR A 218 16.73 9.51 10.51
N LEU A 219 15.53 9.37 11.08
CA LEU A 219 15.11 10.08 12.28
C LEU A 219 15.30 9.17 13.51
N PRO A 220 16.20 9.48 14.46
CA PRO A 220 16.24 8.79 15.74
C PRO A 220 15.03 9.24 16.58
N GLY A 221 14.36 8.31 17.24
CA GLY A 221 13.18 8.64 18.05
C GLY A 221 12.53 7.43 18.71
N ARG A 222 11.49 7.69 19.50
CA ARG A 222 10.58 6.70 20.08
C ARG A 222 9.25 6.74 19.33
#